data_AF-A0A522XLN0-F1
#
_entry.id   AF-A0A522XLN0-F1
#
_cell.length_a   1.000
_cell.length_b   1.000
_cell.length_c   1.000
_cell.angle_alpha   90.00
_cell.angle_beta   90.00
_cell.angle_gamma   90.00
#
_symmetry.space_group_name_H-M   'P 1'
#
loop_
_entity.id
_entity.type
_entity.pdbx_description
1 polymer ?
#
loop_
_entity_poly.entity_id
_entity_poly.type
_entity_poly.pdbx_seq_one_letter_code
_entity_poly.pdbx_strand_id
1 'polypeptide(L)'
;MMGYTGIYCENLARTDDAASARRNLYKKRKTDLVNDLVDPICVISNANEILSKRLGKFLDKETRAYFEMIARAATKTKTLVEELRNDSLVQ
;
A
#
# COMPACT_ATOMS: atom_id res chain seq x y z
N MET A 1 -7.54 42.80 44.07
CA MET A 1 -6.82 42.79 42.79
C MET A 1 -6.82 41.37 42.27
N MET A 2 -7.63 41.08 41.24
CA MET A 2 -7.70 39.77 40.60
C MET A 2 -6.56 39.68 39.59
N GLY A 3 -5.48 38.98 39.94
CA GLY A 3 -4.43 38.64 39.00
C GLY A 3 -4.91 37.53 38.09
N TYR A 4 -5.32 37.87 36.86
CA TYR A 4 -5.46 36.90 35.79
C TYR A 4 -4.08 36.28 35.53
N THR A 5 -3.85 35.04 36.02
CA THR A 5 -2.77 34.21 35.53
C THR A 5 -3.09 33.84 34.09
N GLY A 6 -2.42 34.49 33.15
CA GLY A 6 -2.52 34.18 31.73
C GLY A 6 -2.29 32.69 31.53
N ILE A 7 -3.27 32.02 30.92
CA ILE A 7 -3.15 30.62 30.51
C ILE A 7 -2.07 30.60 29.43
N TYR A 8 -0.86 30.23 29.81
CA TYR A 8 0.26 30.06 28.88
C TYR A 8 -0.12 29.02 27.83
N CYS A 9 0.16 29.35 26.56
CA CYS A 9 -0.09 28.56 25.36
C CYS A 9 0.73 27.26 25.27
N GLU A 10 1.00 26.56 26.38
CA GLU A 10 1.76 25.30 26.39
C GLU A 10 0.98 24.15 25.69
N ASN A 11 -0.34 24.29 25.55
CA ASN A 11 -1.17 23.31 24.85
C ASN A 11 -1.13 23.43 23.31
N LEU A 12 -0.55 24.50 22.75
CA LEU A 12 -0.40 24.68 21.29
C LEU A 12 0.82 23.92 20.71
N ALA A 13 1.84 23.63 21.52
CA ALA A 13 2.98 22.80 21.08
C ALA A 13 2.55 21.33 20.85
N ARG A 14 1.55 20.85 21.59
CA ARG A 14 1.00 19.48 21.46
C ARG A 14 0.29 19.23 20.12
N THR A 15 -0.24 20.27 19.47
CA THR A 15 -0.91 20.10 18.17
C THR A 15 0.06 19.83 17.03
N ASP A 16 1.27 20.40 17.06
CA ASP A 16 2.33 20.10 16.08
C ASP A 16 2.89 18.69 16.28
N ASP A 17 3.05 18.26 17.52
CA ASP A 17 3.41 16.87 17.86
C ASP A 17 2.35 15.88 17.40
N ALA A 18 1.07 16.19 17.56
CA ALA A 18 -0.02 15.34 17.10
C ALA A 18 -0.08 15.24 15.56
N ALA A 19 0.16 16.35 14.85
CA ALA A 19 0.23 16.36 13.39
C ALA A 19 1.44 15.57 12.88
N SER A 20 2.60 15.72 13.53
CA SER A 20 3.83 14.97 13.24
C SER A 20 3.65 13.46 13.50
N ALA A 21 3.11 13.08 14.66
CA ALA A 21 2.82 11.70 15.02
C ALA A 21 1.83 11.05 14.04
N ARG A 22 0.80 11.78 13.60
CA ARG A 22 -0.16 11.30 12.59
C ARG A 22 0.51 11.05 11.24
N ARG A 23 1.41 11.94 10.78
CA ARG A 23 2.19 11.74 9.55
C ARG A 23 3.11 10.52 9.67
N ASN A 24 3.79 10.35 10.80
CA ASN A 24 4.68 9.21 11.02
C ASN A 24 3.92 7.88 11.06
N LEU A 25 2.76 7.84 11.73
CA LEU A 25 1.88 6.67 11.72
C LEU A 25 1.40 6.34 10.30
N TYR A 26 0.99 7.35 9.53
CA TYR A 26 0.55 7.16 8.15
C TYR A 26 1.67 6.61 7.27
N LYS A 27 2.87 7.19 7.35
CA LYS A 27 4.06 6.69 6.63
C LYS A 27 4.38 5.24 7.01
N LYS A 28 4.37 4.91 8.30
CA LYS A 28 4.61 3.54 8.77
C LYS A 28 3.58 2.55 8.22
N ARG A 29 2.29 2.81 8.41
CA ARG A 29 1.21 1.92 7.93
C ARG A 29 1.26 1.72 6.41
N LYS A 30 1.63 2.77 5.68
CA LYS A 30 1.80 2.72 4.24
C LYS A 30 2.98 1.84 3.83
N THR A 31 4.13 1.97 4.49
CA THR A 31 5.30 1.11 4.27
C THR A 31 4.99 -0.34 4.62
N ASP A 32 4.35 -0.59 5.76
CA ASP A 32 3.95 -1.93 6.19
C ASP A 32 3.01 -2.55 5.15
N LEU A 33 2.00 -1.82 4.70
CA LEU A 33 1.08 -2.27 3.64
C LEU A 33 1.80 -2.59 2.33
N VAL A 34 2.76 -1.76 1.89
CA VAL A 34 3.54 -2.03 0.67
C VAL A 34 4.32 -3.33 0.83
N ASN A 35 5.01 -3.52 1.96
CA ASN A 35 5.80 -4.73 2.23
C ASN A 35 4.91 -5.98 2.28
N ASP A 36 3.77 -5.90 2.95
CA ASP A 36 2.81 -7.00 3.08
C ASP A 36 2.20 -7.41 1.73
N LEU A 37 2.08 -6.47 0.78
CA LEU A 37 1.47 -6.73 -0.53
C LEU A 37 2.47 -7.23 -1.59
N VAL A 38 3.76 -6.90 -1.47
CA VAL A 38 4.78 -7.29 -2.48
C VAL A 38 4.89 -8.82 -2.60
N ASP A 39 5.03 -9.52 -1.48
CA ASP A 39 5.25 -10.97 -1.48
C ASP A 39 4.06 -11.74 -2.09
N PRO A 40 2.80 -11.50 -1.68
CA PRO A 40 1.63 -12.15 -2.30
C PRO A 40 1.51 -11.88 -3.79
N ILE A 41 1.75 -10.65 -4.25
CA ILE A 41 1.66 -10.29 -5.69
C ILE A 41 2.70 -11.08 -6.49
N CYS A 42 3.94 -11.15 -5.99
CA CYS A 42 5.01 -11.92 -6.61
C CYS A 42 4.67 -13.41 -6.69
N VAL A 43 4.20 -14.00 -5.58
CA VAL A 43 3.81 -15.42 -5.54
C VAL A 43 2.68 -15.72 -6.52
N ILE A 44 1.61 -14.92 -6.51
CA ILE A 44 0.45 -15.10 -7.39
C ILE A 44 0.87 -14.96 -8.86
N SER A 45 1.63 -13.92 -9.20
CA SER A 45 2.11 -13.68 -10.56
C SER A 45 2.98 -14.83 -11.06
N ASN A 46 3.95 -15.26 -10.26
CA ASN A 46 4.88 -16.33 -10.62
C ASN A 46 4.16 -17.68 -10.77
N ALA A 47 3.28 -18.01 -9.83
CA ALA A 47 2.50 -19.24 -9.89
C ALA A 47 1.60 -19.25 -11.13
N ASN A 48 0.91 -18.14 -11.41
CA ASN A 48 0.04 -18.00 -12.57
C ASN A 48 0.82 -18.15 -13.89
N GLU A 49 2.01 -17.54 -13.99
CA GLU A 49 2.88 -17.67 -15.17
C GLU A 49 3.39 -19.10 -15.37
N ILE A 50 3.88 -19.75 -14.31
CA ILE A 50 4.38 -21.14 -14.38
C ILE A 50 3.27 -22.09 -14.80
N LEU A 51 2.09 -21.97 -14.19
CA LEU A 51 0.94 -22.81 -14.48
C LEU A 51 0.42 -22.56 -15.91
N SER A 52 0.31 -21.30 -16.33
CA SER A 52 -0.09 -20.95 -17.70
C SER A 52 0.89 -21.50 -18.74
N LYS A 53 2.21 -21.41 -18.51
CA LYS A 53 3.22 -21.97 -19.42
C LYS A 53 3.15 -23.49 -19.52
N ARG A 54 2.93 -24.19 -18.40
CA ARG A 54 2.91 -25.67 -18.37
C ARG A 54 1.59 -26.25 -18.87
N LEU A 55 0.47 -25.63 -18.51
CA LEU A 55 -0.87 -26.18 -18.73
C LEU A 55 -1.61 -25.49 -19.88
N GLY A 56 -1.26 -24.26 -20.26
CA GLY A 56 -2.03 -23.40 -21.16
C GLY A 56 -2.48 -24.04 -22.48
N LYS A 57 -1.64 -24.92 -23.06
CA LYS A 57 -1.97 -25.65 -24.29
C LYS A 57 -3.02 -26.74 -24.13
N PHE A 58 -3.22 -27.24 -22.91
CA PHE A 58 -4.17 -28.30 -22.56
C PHE A 58 -5.48 -27.76 -21.98
N LEU A 59 -5.53 -26.46 -21.70
CA LEU A 59 -6.68 -25.81 -21.09
C LEU A 59 -7.69 -25.37 -22.16
N ASP A 60 -8.96 -25.46 -21.81
CA ASP A 60 -10.04 -24.86 -22.58
C ASP A 60 -9.94 -23.32 -22.57
N LYS A 61 -10.77 -22.67 -23.39
CA LYS A 61 -10.75 -21.23 -23.57
C LYS A 61 -11.13 -20.47 -22.30
N GLU A 62 -12.09 -20.98 -21.53
CA GLU A 62 -12.56 -20.32 -20.30
C GLU A 62 -11.47 -20.40 -19.23
N THR A 63 -10.84 -21.56 -19.08
CA THR A 63 -9.75 -21.72 -18.11
C THR A 63 -8.54 -20.84 -18.45
N ARG A 64 -8.20 -20.69 -19.74
CA ARG A 64 -7.17 -19.73 -20.17
C ARG A 64 -7.55 -18.27 -19.83
N ALA A 65 -8.82 -17.90 -19.97
CA ALA A 65 -9.27 -16.55 -19.61
C ALA A 65 -9.08 -16.25 -18.12
N TYR A 66 -9.18 -17.25 -17.23
CA TYR A 66 -8.86 -17.07 -15.80
C TYR A 66 -7.38 -16.74 -15.57
N PHE A 67 -6.46 -17.41 -16.26
CA PHE A 67 -5.02 -17.09 -16.19
C PHE A 67 -4.74 -15.64 -16.63
N GLU A 68 -5.37 -15.19 -17.71
CA GLU A 68 -5.24 -13.81 -18.17
C GLU A 68 -5.87 -12.80 -17.18
N MET A 69 -7.00 -13.15 -16.57
CA MET A 69 -7.65 -12.32 -15.56
C MET A 69 -6.76 -12.16 -14.32
N ILE A 70 -6.15 -13.25 -13.84
CA ILE A 70 -5.21 -13.21 -12.72
C ILE A 70 -3.98 -12.37 -13.08
N ALA A 71 -3.45 -12.52 -14.30
CA ALA A 71 -2.33 -11.70 -14.77
C ALA A 71 -2.68 -10.20 -14.75
N ARG A 72 -3.84 -9.81 -15.30
CA ARG A 72 -4.31 -8.41 -15.27
C ARG A 72 -4.48 -7.88 -13.85
N ALA A 73 -5.05 -8.69 -12.95
CA ALA A 73 -5.22 -8.32 -11.55
C ALA A 73 -3.86 -8.11 -10.86
N ALA A 74 -2.92 -9.04 -11.02
CA ALA A 74 -1.58 -8.92 -10.45
C ALA A 74 -0.83 -7.69 -10.97
N THR A 75 -0.92 -7.40 -12.28
CA THR A 75 -0.33 -6.18 -12.86
C THR A 75 -0.95 -4.92 -12.25
N LYS A 76 -2.28 -4.84 -12.17
CA LYS A 76 -2.96 -3.67 -11.60
C LYS A 76 -2.59 -3.46 -10.13
N THR A 77 -2.56 -4.54 -9.34
CA THR A 77 -2.16 -4.45 -7.92
C THR A 77 -0.70 -4.03 -7.79
N LYS A 78 0.21 -4.54 -8.64
CA LYS A 78 1.61 -4.11 -8.66
C LYS A 78 1.73 -2.61 -8.94
N THR A 79 1.04 -2.10 -9.95
CA THR A 79 1.04 -0.66 -10.28
C THR A 79 0.55 0.18 -9.11
N LEU A 80 -0.55 -0.22 -8.46
CA LEU A 80 -1.07 0.48 -7.28
C LEU A 80 -0.08 0.48 -6.11
N VAL A 81 0.63 -0.63 -5.88
CA VAL A 81 1.67 -0.71 -4.84
C VAL A 81 2.87 0.19 -5.19
N GLU A 82 3.26 0.27 -6.46
CA GLU A 82 4.32 1.17 -6.92
C GLU A 82 3.92 2.65 -6.80
N GLU A 83 2.68 3.00 -7.16
CA GLU A 83 2.11 4.34 -6.95
C GLU A 83 2.09 4.71 -5.46
N LEU A 84 1.61 3.80 -4.60
CA LEU A 84 1.69 3.99 -3.15
C LEU A 84 3.14 4.21 -2.73
N ARG A 85 4.10 3.40 -3.18
CA ARG A 85 5.52 3.60 -2.83
C ARG A 85 6.03 4.99 -3.24
N ASN A 86 5.69 5.45 -4.44
CA ASN A 86 6.20 6.70 -5.03
C ASN A 86 5.50 7.98 -4.55
N ASP A 87 4.26 7.89 -4.05
CA ASP A 87 3.55 9.01 -3.40
C ASP A 87 4.31 9.60 -2.18
N SER A 88 5.39 8.94 -1.73
CA SER A 88 6.30 9.46 -0.71
C SER A 88 7.25 10.57 -1.21
N LEU A 89 7.34 10.80 -2.53
CA LEU A 89 8.25 11.77 -3.15
C LEU A 89 7.60 13.16 -3.43
N VAL A 90 6.30 13.33 -3.15
CA VAL A 90 5.51 14.52 -3.53
C VAL A 90 4.97 15.30 -2.31
N GLN A 91 5.45 15.04 -1.10
CA GLN A 91 5.10 15.80 0.13
C GLN A 91 6.33 16.26 0.88
#